data_AF-A0AAV4DS02-F1
#
_entry.id   AF-A0AAV4DS02-F1
#
_cell.length_a   1.000
_cell.length_b   1.000
_cell.length_c   1.000
_cell.angle_alpha   90.00
_cell.angle_beta   90.00
_cell.angle_gamma   90.00
#
_symmetry.space_group_name_H-M   'P 1'
#
loop_
_entity.id
_entity.type
_entity.pdbx_description
1 polymer ?
#
loop_
_entity_poly.entity_id
_entity_poly.type
_entity_poly.pdbx_seq_one_letter_code
_entity_poly.pdbx_strand_id
1 'polypeptide(L)'
;MVPAVHTYSQNSIVTLSLRYLLHHSRINKYTRKWLKVPPGLSGVAMYCLKAKLKLPMKSILEDYKSGKARLLTMLEESDDPVVKTVQPSLKTGRKWKVTEAVDEAKECLKMKEVIGQTQTDRRGLGSTTAKWWSKTEGKGKKGTRS
;
A
#
# COMPACT_ATOMS: atom_id res chain seq x y z
N MET A 1 -42.05 -19.45 -26.19
CA MET A 1 -42.07 -18.16 -25.48
C MET A 1 -41.09 -18.18 -24.32
N VAL A 2 -39.77 -18.10 -24.58
CA VAL A 2 -38.74 -17.81 -23.56
C VAL A 2 -37.55 -17.14 -24.26
N PRO A 3 -37.32 -15.82 -24.08
CA PRO A 3 -35.95 -15.31 -24.27
C PRO A 3 -35.60 -14.14 -23.34
N ALA A 4 -35.95 -14.16 -22.05
CA ALA A 4 -35.60 -13.07 -21.13
C ALA A 4 -34.35 -13.36 -20.27
N VAL A 5 -34.07 -14.63 -19.96
CA VAL A 5 -33.05 -14.98 -18.95
C VAL A 5 -31.63 -15.09 -19.54
N HIS A 6 -31.50 -15.58 -20.78
CA HIS A 6 -30.20 -15.70 -21.45
C HIS A 6 -29.58 -14.35 -21.86
N THR A 7 -30.41 -13.36 -22.19
CA THR A 7 -29.95 -12.02 -22.61
C THR A 7 -29.43 -11.20 -21.44
N TYR A 8 -30.01 -11.35 -20.25
CA TYR A 8 -29.56 -10.64 -19.04
C TYR A 8 -28.16 -11.11 -18.55
N SER A 9 -27.91 -12.42 -18.64
CA SER A 9 -26.60 -13.01 -18.27
C SER A 9 -25.49 -12.61 -19.27
N GLN A 10 -25.77 -12.68 -20.58
CA GLN A 10 -24.82 -12.27 -21.62
C GLN A 10 -24.51 -10.76 -21.55
N ASN A 11 -25.51 -9.90 -21.32
CA ASN A 11 -25.30 -8.46 -21.18
C ASN A 11 -24.53 -8.11 -19.89
N SER A 12 -24.74 -8.83 -18.79
CA SER A 12 -23.95 -8.70 -17.56
C SER A 12 -22.48 -9.07 -17.78
N ILE A 13 -22.20 -10.17 -18.47
CA ILE A 13 -20.84 -10.63 -18.78
C ILE A 13 -20.13 -9.65 -19.73
N VAL A 14 -20.81 -9.20 -20.79
CA VAL A 14 -20.26 -8.24 -21.75
C VAL A 14 -19.99 -6.88 -21.09
N THR A 15 -20.89 -6.40 -20.23
CA THR A 15 -20.68 -5.14 -19.50
C THR A 15 -19.61 -5.25 -18.41
N LEU A 16 -19.46 -6.39 -17.73
CA LEU A 16 -18.31 -6.63 -16.84
C LEU A 16 -17.00 -6.66 -17.64
N SER A 17 -16.98 -7.32 -18.80
CA SER A 17 -15.81 -7.40 -19.67
C SER A 17 -15.38 -6.02 -20.20
N LEU A 18 -16.34 -5.22 -20.69
CA LEU A 18 -16.10 -3.84 -21.12
C LEU A 18 -15.63 -2.94 -19.98
N ARG A 19 -16.23 -3.04 -18.78
CA ARG A 19 -15.77 -2.30 -17.60
C ARG A 19 -14.36 -2.69 -17.18
N TYR A 20 -14.04 -3.99 -17.22
CA TYR A 20 -12.73 -4.51 -16.86
C TYR A 20 -11.64 -4.04 -17.84
N LEU A 21 -11.94 -4.10 -19.14
CA LEU A 21 -11.05 -3.59 -20.20
C LEU A 21 -10.84 -2.08 -20.12
N LEU A 22 -11.90 -1.31 -19.84
CA LEU A 22 -11.84 0.16 -19.73
C LEU A 22 -11.09 0.61 -18.46
N HIS A 23 -11.23 -0.13 -17.36
CA HIS A 23 -10.47 0.11 -16.14
C HIS A 23 -8.97 -0.18 -16.35
N HIS A 24 -8.65 -1.29 -17.01
CA HIS A 24 -7.27 -1.67 -17.32
C HIS A 24 -6.58 -0.67 -18.27
N SER A 25 -7.30 -0.16 -19.28
CA SER A 25 -6.77 0.84 -20.21
C SER A 25 -6.54 2.21 -19.57
N ARG A 26 -7.42 2.64 -18.65
CA ARG A 26 -7.24 3.89 -17.89
C ARG A 26 -6.04 3.82 -16.95
N ILE A 27 -5.90 2.73 -16.19
CA ILE A 27 -4.72 2.53 -15.32
C ILE A 27 -3.45 2.60 -16.14
N ASN A 28 -3.41 1.93 -17.29
CA ASN A 28 -2.27 1.98 -18.22
C ASN A 28 -1.89 3.38 -18.67
N LYS A 29 -2.87 4.23 -18.99
CA LYS A 29 -2.57 5.59 -19.46
C LYS A 29 -1.88 6.42 -18.37
N TYR A 30 -2.39 6.38 -17.14
CA TYR A 30 -1.81 7.14 -16.04
C TYR A 30 -0.47 6.59 -15.59
N THR A 31 -0.33 5.27 -15.48
CA THR A 31 0.95 4.64 -15.10
C THR A 31 2.02 4.88 -16.16
N ARG A 32 1.69 4.82 -17.46
CA ARG A 32 2.63 5.14 -18.55
C ARG A 32 3.07 6.60 -18.53
N LYS A 33 2.13 7.53 -18.31
CA LYS A 33 2.44 8.96 -18.16
C LYS A 33 3.36 9.22 -16.97
N TRP A 34 3.08 8.56 -15.84
CA TRP A 34 3.87 8.71 -14.62
C TRP A 34 5.29 8.13 -14.76
N LEU A 35 5.41 6.94 -15.36
CA LEU A 35 6.68 6.27 -15.61
C LEU A 35 7.44 6.82 -16.85
N LYS A 36 6.87 7.81 -17.56
CA LYS A 36 7.40 8.34 -18.83
C LYS A 36 7.72 7.25 -19.86
N VAL A 37 6.86 6.22 -19.92
CA VAL A 37 7.02 5.08 -20.82
C VAL A 37 6.59 5.48 -22.24
N PRO A 38 7.35 5.09 -23.28
CA PRO A 38 6.99 5.40 -24.66
C PRO A 38 5.63 4.79 -25.06
N PRO A 39 4.85 5.49 -25.90
CA PRO A 39 3.51 5.04 -26.30
C PRO A 39 3.52 3.72 -27.09
N GLY A 40 4.65 3.37 -27.71
CA GLY A 40 4.85 2.11 -28.45
C GLY A 40 5.07 0.87 -27.58
N LEU A 41 5.22 1.00 -26.26
CA LEU A 41 5.37 -0.18 -25.40
C LEU A 41 4.03 -0.92 -25.29
N SER A 42 3.99 -2.21 -25.63
CA SER A 42 2.77 -3.01 -25.50
C SER A 42 2.26 -3.07 -24.05
N GLY A 43 0.93 -3.16 -23.88
CA GLY A 43 0.27 -3.47 -22.60
C GLY A 43 0.80 -4.77 -21.98
N VAL A 44 1.16 -5.73 -22.83
CA VAL A 44 1.68 -7.04 -22.41
C VAL A 44 3.03 -6.89 -21.72
N ALA A 45 3.93 -6.03 -22.21
CA ALA A 45 5.22 -5.79 -21.55
C ALA A 45 5.09 -5.14 -20.16
N MET A 46 3.96 -4.48 -19.87
CA MET A 46 3.68 -3.87 -18.58
C MET A 46 3.27 -4.88 -17.51
N TYR A 47 2.44 -5.87 -17.86
CA TYR A 47 1.85 -6.83 -16.91
C TYR A 47 2.37 -8.26 -17.05
N CYS A 48 3.17 -8.55 -18.08
CA CYS A 48 3.67 -9.89 -18.29
C CYS A 48 4.66 -10.27 -17.17
N LEU A 49 4.37 -11.37 -16.49
CA LEU A 49 5.23 -11.95 -15.45
C LEU A 49 6.47 -12.64 -16.04
N LYS A 50 6.43 -13.04 -17.32
CA LYS A 50 7.44 -13.86 -18.01
C LYS A 50 8.26 -13.10 -19.07
N ALA A 51 7.98 -11.82 -19.30
CA ALA A 51 8.70 -11.05 -20.31
C ALA A 51 10.10 -10.63 -19.82
N LYS A 52 11.06 -10.54 -20.75
CA LYS A 52 12.43 -10.07 -20.49
C LYS A 52 12.45 -8.62 -19.99
N LEU A 53 11.55 -7.78 -20.50
CA LEU A 53 11.29 -6.42 -20.03
C LEU A 53 9.98 -6.43 -19.24
N LYS A 54 10.08 -6.59 -17.92
CA LYS A 54 8.96 -6.49 -16.98
C LYS A 54 9.09 -5.20 -16.20
N LEU A 55 8.03 -4.40 -16.14
CA LEU A 55 7.99 -3.29 -15.21
C LEU A 55 7.74 -3.84 -13.80
N PRO A 56 8.39 -3.30 -12.76
CA PRO A 56 8.28 -3.80 -11.40
C PRO A 56 6.98 -3.31 -10.75
N MET A 57 5.83 -3.75 -11.27
CA MET A 57 4.51 -3.33 -10.81
C MET A 57 4.29 -3.62 -9.31
N LYS A 58 4.92 -4.68 -8.78
CA LYS A 58 4.87 -5.00 -7.34
C LYS A 58 5.58 -3.94 -6.49
N SER A 59 6.79 -3.55 -6.88
CA SER A 59 7.56 -2.51 -6.18
C SER A 59 6.84 -1.16 -6.21
N ILE A 60 6.23 -0.78 -7.34
CA ILE A 60 5.44 0.47 -7.43
C ILE A 60 4.24 0.43 -6.45
N LEU A 61 3.60 -0.72 -6.30
CA LEU A 61 2.51 -0.88 -5.35
C LEU A 61 2.99 -0.82 -3.90
N GLU A 62 4.15 -1.41 -3.61
CA GLU A 62 4.79 -1.33 -2.29
C GLU A 62 5.14 0.11 -1.94
N ASP A 63 5.70 0.87 -2.88
CA ASP A 63 6.01 2.30 -2.71
C ASP A 63 4.76 3.15 -2.52
N TYR A 64 3.68 2.84 -3.27
CA TYR A 64 2.40 3.50 -3.06
C TYR A 64 1.85 3.24 -1.65
N LYS A 65 1.89 1.99 -1.19
CA LYS A 65 1.42 1.62 0.16
C LYS A 65 2.27 2.26 1.25
N SER A 66 3.60 2.21 1.10
CA SER A 66 4.54 2.78 2.07
C SER A 66 4.40 4.29 2.16
N GLY A 67 4.24 4.98 1.02
CA GLY A 67 3.98 6.42 0.98
C GLY A 67 2.67 6.81 1.65
N LYS A 68 1.61 6.02 1.46
CA LYS A 68 0.31 6.26 2.12
C LYS A 68 0.35 5.97 3.62
N ALA A 69 0.99 4.90 4.04
CA ALA A 69 1.20 4.58 5.45
C ALA A 69 2.00 5.69 6.15
N ARG A 70 3.10 6.12 5.53
CA ARG A 70 3.92 7.24 6.04
C ARG A 70 3.10 8.52 6.19
N LEU A 71 2.30 8.86 5.18
CA LEU A 71 1.47 10.06 5.23
C LEU A 71 0.42 9.97 6.34
N LEU A 72 -0.21 8.80 6.55
CA LEU A 72 -1.13 8.61 7.67
C LEU A 72 -0.43 8.84 9.01
N THR A 73 0.71 8.18 9.23
CA THR A 73 1.48 8.32 10.47
C THR A 73 1.91 9.77 10.71
N MET A 74 2.33 10.49 9.66
CA MET A 74 2.67 11.92 9.77
C MET A 74 1.48 12.80 10.16
N LEU A 75 0.27 12.48 9.69
CA LEU A 75 -0.93 13.22 10.06
C LEU A 75 -1.36 12.92 11.50
N GLU A 76 -1.21 11.67 11.96
CA GLU A 76 -1.49 11.25 13.34
C GLU A 76 -0.50 11.88 14.35
N GLU A 77 0.78 11.97 13.96
CA GLU A 77 1.87 12.52 14.76
C GLU A 77 2.04 14.04 14.61
N SER A 78 1.17 14.72 13.85
CA SER A 78 1.24 16.18 13.64
C SER A 78 1.04 16.95 14.95
N ASP A 79 1.89 17.95 15.18
CA ASP A 79 1.80 18.88 16.33
C ASP A 79 0.62 19.85 16.22
N ASP A 80 0.14 20.11 15.00
CA ASP A 80 -1.02 20.98 14.76
C ASP A 80 -2.33 20.32 15.25
N PRO A 81 -3.02 20.90 16.25
CA PRO A 81 -4.24 20.33 16.81
C PRO A 81 -5.38 20.25 15.78
N VAL A 82 -5.45 21.18 14.81
CA VAL A 82 -6.50 21.18 13.79
C VAL A 82 -6.31 19.99 12.86
N VAL A 83 -5.08 19.73 12.42
CA VAL A 83 -4.75 18.57 11.57
C VAL A 83 -5.02 17.26 12.30
N LYS A 84 -4.68 17.21 13.59
CA LYS A 84 -4.89 16.04 14.44
C LYS A 84 -6.37 15.75 14.71
N THR A 85 -7.20 16.79 14.82
CA THR A 85 -8.66 16.63 15.02
C THR A 85 -9.38 16.30 13.73
N VAL A 86 -9.00 16.93 12.61
CA VAL A 86 -9.71 16.73 11.33
C VAL A 86 -9.35 15.40 10.68
N GLN A 87 -8.11 14.91 10.87
CA GLN A 87 -7.59 13.64 10.32
C GLN A 87 -8.20 13.27 8.96
N PRO A 88 -7.78 13.94 7.88
CA PRO A 88 -8.41 13.78 6.58
C PRO A 88 -8.33 12.33 6.10
N SER A 89 -9.47 11.77 5.70
CA SER A 89 -9.54 10.40 5.22
C SER A 89 -8.69 10.22 3.96
N LEU A 90 -7.72 9.31 4.04
CA LEU A 90 -6.84 9.05 2.90
C LEU A 90 -7.60 8.31 1.81
N LYS A 91 -7.61 8.89 0.61
CA LYS A 91 -8.13 8.24 -0.58
C LYS A 91 -7.26 7.02 -0.93
N THR A 92 -7.76 5.84 -0.56
CA THR A 92 -7.19 4.52 -0.90
C THR A 92 -8.16 3.74 -1.77
N GLY A 93 -7.67 2.69 -2.44
CA GLY A 93 -8.53 1.85 -3.27
C GLY A 93 -9.45 0.95 -2.43
N ARG A 94 -10.49 0.40 -3.06
CA ARG A 94 -11.46 -0.51 -2.40
C ARG A 94 -10.82 -1.74 -1.76
N LYS A 95 -9.74 -2.26 -2.33
CA LYS A 95 -9.10 -3.53 -1.91
C LYS A 95 -8.13 -3.39 -0.74
N TRP A 96 -7.70 -2.18 -0.41
CA TRP A 96 -6.69 -1.97 0.63
C TRP A 96 -6.94 -0.65 1.35
N LYS A 97 -7.07 -0.73 2.67
CA LYS A 97 -7.23 0.42 3.56
C LYS A 97 -5.95 0.64 4.34
N VAL A 98 -5.52 1.90 4.42
CA VAL A 98 -4.25 2.25 5.08
C VAL A 98 -4.36 2.12 6.59
N THR A 99 -5.49 2.52 7.17
CA THR A 99 -5.69 2.48 8.64
C THR A 99 -5.52 1.07 9.17
N GLU A 100 -6.27 0.11 8.62
CA GLU A 100 -6.20 -1.32 8.98
C GLU A 100 -4.76 -1.87 8.86
N ALA A 101 -4.07 -1.54 7.76
CA ALA A 101 -2.70 -2.02 7.54
C ALA A 101 -1.66 -1.38 8.48
N VAL A 102 -1.85 -0.11 8.87
CA VAL A 102 -0.97 0.58 9.83
C VAL A 102 -1.23 0.07 11.25
N ASP A 103 -2.49 -0.19 11.61
CA ASP A 103 -2.86 -0.73 12.91
C ASP A 103 -2.32 -2.15 13.10
N GLU A 104 -2.48 -3.02 12.09
CA GLU A 104 -1.88 -4.37 12.07
C GLU A 104 -0.35 -4.30 12.21
N ALA A 105 0.30 -3.35 11.53
CA ALA A 105 1.73 -3.14 11.65
C ALA A 105 2.15 -2.68 13.05
N LYS A 106 1.39 -1.76 13.68
CA LYS A 106 1.60 -1.31 15.07
C LYS A 106 1.42 -2.47 16.05
N GLU A 107 0.41 -3.31 15.86
CA GLU A 107 0.19 -4.51 16.69
C GLU A 107 1.32 -5.53 16.55
N CYS A 108 1.79 -5.78 15.33
CA CYS A 108 2.95 -6.63 15.09
C CYS A 108 4.23 -6.09 15.76
N LEU A 109 4.42 -4.77 15.78
CA LEU A 109 5.55 -4.15 16.48
C LEU A 109 5.44 -4.32 18.00
N LYS A 110 4.24 -4.14 18.58
CA LYS A 110 3.98 -4.40 20.01
C LYS A 110 4.19 -5.87 20.36
N MET A 111 3.67 -6.79 19.54
CA MET A 111 3.86 -8.23 19.73
C MET A 111 5.35 -8.61 19.64
N LYS A 112 6.09 -8.02 18.70
CA LYS A 112 7.54 -8.24 18.59
C LYS A 112 8.30 -7.73 19.82
N GLU A 113 7.83 -6.65 20.44
CA GLU A 113 8.38 -6.17 21.70
C GLU A 113 8.12 -7.15 22.86
N VAL A 114 6.92 -7.73 22.95
CA VAL A 114 6.57 -8.75 23.96
C VAL A 114 7.40 -10.02 23.79
N ILE A 115 7.58 -10.49 22.55
CA ILE A 115 8.40 -11.67 22.23
C ILE A 115 9.88 -11.42 22.56
N GLY A 116 10.32 -10.17 22.50
CA GLY A 116 11.71 -9.80 22.71
C GLY A 116 12.60 -10.17 21.52
N GLN A 117 13.92 -10.17 21.75
CA GLN A 117 14.88 -10.48 20.70
C GLN A 117 14.94 -11.98 20.47
N THR A 118 14.47 -12.43 19.32
CA THR A 118 14.61 -13.83 18.88
C THR A 118 15.93 -14.05 18.15
N GLN A 119 16.47 -15.27 18.27
CA GLN A 119 17.63 -15.67 17.51
C GLN A 119 17.29 -15.67 16.01
N THR A 120 17.95 -14.79 15.26
CA THR A 120 17.91 -14.81 13.79
C THR A 120 19.09 -15.61 13.26
N ASP A 121 18.81 -16.69 12.53
CA ASP A 121 19.80 -17.60 11.95
C ASP A 121 20.75 -18.24 12.99
N ARG A 122 21.96 -18.61 12.57
CA ARG A 122 23.03 -19.15 13.42
C ARG A 122 23.89 -18.08 14.11
N ARG A 123 23.41 -16.82 14.17
CA ARG A 123 24.20 -15.70 14.71
C ARG A 123 24.21 -15.60 16.24
N GLY A 124 23.35 -16.39 16.92
CA GLY A 124 23.20 -16.35 18.37
C GLY A 124 22.36 -15.17 18.87
N LEU A 125 21.95 -15.24 20.14
CA LEU A 125 21.22 -14.17 20.82
C LEU A 125 22.14 -12.95 21.04
N GLY A 126 21.62 -11.75 20.83
CA GLY A 126 22.37 -10.50 21.05
C GLY A 126 23.23 -10.01 19.87
N SER A 127 23.28 -10.75 18.75
CA SER A 127 24.01 -10.31 17.54
C SER A 127 23.41 -9.06 16.88
N THR A 128 22.13 -8.77 17.12
CA THR A 128 21.42 -7.64 16.54
C THR A 128 20.93 -6.68 17.63
N THR A 129 21.03 -5.38 17.36
CA THR A 129 20.49 -4.35 18.26
C THR A 129 18.97 -4.29 18.10
N ALA A 130 18.24 -4.55 19.19
CA ALA A 130 16.79 -4.46 19.19
C ALA A 130 16.33 -2.99 19.16
N LYS A 131 15.37 -2.68 18.28
CA LYS A 131 14.70 -1.39 18.22
C LYS A 131 13.28 -1.56 18.74
N TRP A 132 13.06 -1.10 19.96
CA TRP A 132 11.80 -1.27 20.68
C TRP A 132 10.78 -0.20 20.27
N TRP A 133 9.51 -0.59 20.16
CA TRP A 133 8.43 0.31 19.79
C TRP A 133 8.25 1.40 20.86
N SER A 134 8.22 1.02 22.14
CA SER A 134 8.17 1.94 23.29
C SER A 134 9.26 3.04 23.27
N LYS A 135 10.45 2.73 22.75
CA LYS A 135 11.59 3.66 22.70
C LYS A 135 11.49 4.67 21.54
N THR A 136 10.58 4.48 20.59
CA THR A 136 10.44 5.36 19.41
C THR A 136 9.50 6.54 19.63
N GLU A 137 8.63 6.50 20.64
CA GLU A 137 7.66 7.56 20.99
C GLU A 137 8.31 8.84 21.57
N GLY A 138 9.60 8.80 21.92
CA GLY A 138 10.24 9.82 22.76
C GLY A 138 10.89 11.02 22.07
N LYS A 139 10.85 11.16 20.73
CA LYS A 139 11.62 12.22 20.05
C LYS A 139 11.01 13.63 20.10
N GLY A 140 9.84 13.81 20.72
CA GLY A 140 9.22 15.13 20.97
C GLY A 140 9.43 15.71 22.39
N LYS A 141 10.08 14.99 23.31
CA LYS A 141 10.33 15.46 24.69
C LYS A 141 11.82 15.67 24.97
N LYS A 142 12.49 16.51 24.18
CA LYS A 142 13.68 17.21 24.68
C LYS A 142 13.20 18.54 25.27
N GLY A 143 12.74 18.48 26.53
CA GLY A 143 12.65 19.67 27.35
C GLY A 143 14.01 20.34 27.39
N THR A 144 14.02 21.63 27.10
CA THR A 144 15.08 22.56 27.52
C THR A 144 15.42 22.27 28.97
N ARG A 145 16.65 21.83 29.21
CA ARG A 145 17.22 21.73 30.55
C ARG A 145 18.34 22.77 30.61
N SER A 146 18.06 23.78 31.43
CA SER A 146 18.92 24.89 31.87
C SER A 146 19.30 25.95 30.84
#